data_AF-A0A8J7CFM3-F1
#
_entry.id   AF-A0A8J7CFM3-F1
#
_cell.length_a   1.000
_cell.length_b   1.000
_cell.length_c   1.000
_cell.angle_alpha   90.00
_cell.angle_beta   90.00
_cell.angle_gamma   90.00
#
_symmetry.space_group_name_H-M   'P 1'
#
loop_
_entity.id
_entity.type
_entity.pdbx_description
1 polymer ?
#
loop_
_entity_poly.entity_id
_entity_poly.type
_entity_poly.pdbx_seq_one_letter_code
_entity_poly.pdbx_strand_id
1 'polypeptide(L)' 'MGTLMATAEGDCSDGGKVTTTYMSFFDPSAGEDKKYKNVVTLVDDTHMTFESYEMDGDGGERRMVVITYARKK' A
#
# COMPACT_ATOMS: atom_id res chain seq x y z
N MET A 1 -2.76 -1.56 22.74
CA MET A 1 -2.61 -2.36 21.52
C MET A 1 -3.97 -2.94 21.19
N GLY A 2 -4.69 -2.33 20.27
CA GLY A 2 -5.97 -2.86 19.78
C GLY A 2 -5.74 -3.82 18.61
N THR A 3 -6.60 -4.82 18.47
CA THR A 3 -6.65 -5.65 17.26
C THR A 3 -7.36 -4.84 16.18
N LEU A 4 -6.67 -4.56 15.08
CA LEU A 4 -7.25 -3.92 13.90
C LEU A 4 -7.75 -5.00 12.93
N MET A 5 -8.92 -4.78 12.34
CA MET A 5 -9.36 -5.58 11.20
C MET A 5 -8.87 -4.90 9.94
N ALA A 6 -8.10 -5.64 9.13
CA ALA A 6 -7.57 -5.17 7.87
C ALA A 6 -8.19 -5.95 6.72
N THR A 7 -8.74 -5.24 5.74
CA THR A 7 -9.12 -5.82 4.44
C THR A 7 -8.16 -5.31 3.38
N ALA A 8 -7.73 -6.18 2.49
CA ALA A 8 -6.84 -5.83 1.38
C ALA A 8 -7.40 -6.40 0.08
N GLU A 9 -7.48 -5.55 -0.93
CA GLU A 9 -7.83 -5.91 -2.30
C GLU A 9 -6.89 -5.18 -3.25
N GLY A 10 -6.75 -5.68 -4.48
CA GLY A 10 -5.78 -5.09 -5.37
C GLY A 10 -5.76 -5.76 -6.73
N ASP A 11 -4.95 -5.19 -7.60
CA ASP A 11 -4.79 -5.63 -8.97
C ASP A 11 -3.32 -5.55 -9.39
N CYS A 12 -2.98 -6.32 -10.43
CA CYS A 12 -1.65 -6.37 -11.01
C CYS A 12 -1.76 -5.91 -12.46
N SER A 13 -0.87 -5.02 -12.88
CA SER A 13 -0.80 -4.61 -14.29
C SER A 13 -0.59 -5.80 -15.21
N ASP A 14 -1.02 -5.70 -16.48
CA ASP A 14 -0.90 -6.78 -17.48
C ASP A 14 0.52 -7.34 -17.62
N GLY A 15 1.53 -6.52 -17.34
CA GLY A 15 2.94 -6.93 -17.36
C GLY A 15 3.46 -7.55 -16.06
N GLY A 16 2.62 -7.65 -15.02
CA GLY A 16 2.95 -8.18 -13.69
C GLY A 16 3.98 -7.35 -12.90
N LYS A 17 4.37 -6.18 -13.40
CA LYS A 17 5.44 -5.36 -12.81
C LYS A 17 4.94 -4.37 -11.78
N VAL A 18 3.67 -4.02 -11.82
CA VAL A 18 3.08 -3.07 -10.87
C VAL A 18 1.91 -3.76 -10.19
N THR A 19 1.98 -3.86 -8.86
CA THR A 19 0.88 -4.35 -8.03
C THR A 19 0.37 -3.19 -7.20
N THR A 20 -0.93 -2.91 -7.29
CA THR A 20 -1.60 -1.91 -6.45
C THR A 20 -2.49 -2.63 -5.46
N THR A 21 -2.30 -2.36 -4.18
CA THR A 21 -3.13 -2.91 -3.09
C THR A 21 -3.80 -1.77 -2.34
N TYR A 22 -5.10 -1.84 -2.20
CA TYR A 22 -5.93 -0.97 -1.39
C TYR A 22 -6.21 -1.69 -0.06
N MET A 23 -5.84 -1.05 1.05
CA MET A 23 -6.06 -1.57 2.39
C MET A 23 -7.04 -0.68 3.15
N SER A 24 -7.97 -1.28 3.88
CA SER A 24 -8.82 -0.59 4.86
C SER A 24 -8.56 -1.16 6.24
N PHE A 25 -8.29 -0.29 7.21
CA PHE A 25 -8.13 -0.65 8.61
C PHE A 25 -9.26 -0.03 9.41
N PHE A 26 -10.04 -0.88 10.06
CA PHE A 26 -11.02 -0.43 11.06
C PHE A 26 -10.38 -0.50 12.45
N ASP A 27 -10.31 0.64 13.13
CA ASP A 27 -9.97 0.74 14.54
C ASP A 27 -11.26 0.96 15.37
N PRO A 28 -11.78 -0.07 16.07
CA PRO A 28 -12.99 0.05 16.88
C PRO A 28 -12.87 1.09 18.00
N SER A 29 -11.64 1.45 18.40
CA SER A 29 -11.38 2.41 19.48
C SER A 29 -11.30 3.86 19.00
N ALA A 30 -10.92 4.09 17.75
CA ALA A 30 -10.89 5.42 17.13
C ALA A 30 -12.19 5.75 16.39
N GLY A 31 -12.97 4.74 15.98
CA GLY A 31 -14.21 4.91 15.24
C GLY A 31 -14.03 5.38 13.79
N GLU A 32 -12.78 5.40 13.29
CA GLU A 32 -12.43 5.84 11.95
C GLU A 32 -11.82 4.70 11.13
N ASP A 33 -12.26 4.60 9.87
CA ASP A 33 -11.63 3.75 8.87
C ASP A 33 -10.44 4.48 8.25
N LYS A 34 -9.26 3.86 8.32
CA LYS A 34 -8.07 4.35 7.61
C LYS A 34 -7.87 3.56 6.33
N LYS A 35 -7.77 4.27 5.22
CA LYS A 35 -7.50 3.68 3.90
C LYS A 35 -6.07 3.97 3.46
N TYR A 36 -5.43 2.96 2.92
CA TYR A 36 -4.09 3.06 2.37
C TYR A 36 -4.04 2.48 0.96
N LYS A 37 -3.28 3.13 0.08
CA LYS A 37 -2.84 2.55 -1.19
C LYS A 37 -1.39 2.15 -1.07
N ASN A 38 -1.07 0.91 -1.40
CA ASN A 38 0.29 0.46 -1.59
C ASN A 38 0.52 0.18 -3.06
N VAL A 39 1.66 0.63 -3.59
CA VAL A 39 2.10 0.36 -4.94
C VAL A 39 3.47 -0.30 -4.86
N VAL A 40 3.55 -1.53 -5.35
CA VAL A 40 4.83 -2.24 -5.53
C VAL A 40 5.17 -2.20 -7.00
N THR A 41 6.37 -1.71 -7.33
CA THR A 41 6.87 -1.70 -8.71
C THR A 41 8.15 -2.50 -8.82
N LEU A 42 8.16 -3.54 -9.65
CA LEU A 42 9.36 -4.24 -10.09
C LEU A 42 10.05 -3.38 -11.16
N VAL A 43 11.21 -2.82 -10.80
CA VAL A 43 12.00 -1.97 -11.71
C VAL A 43 12.84 -2.86 -12.63
N ASP A 44 13.47 -3.88 -12.06
CA ASP A 44 14.20 -4.94 -12.75
C ASP A 44 14.23 -6.22 -11.88
N ASP A 45 14.96 -7.25 -12.30
CA ASP A 45 15.04 -8.55 -11.62
C ASP A 45 15.64 -8.49 -10.20
N THR A 46 16.28 -7.38 -9.85
CA THR A 46 16.99 -7.17 -8.59
C THR A 46 16.49 -5.95 -7.80
N HIS A 47 15.70 -5.06 -8.40
CA HIS A 47 15.21 -3.85 -7.77
C HIS A 47 13.69 -3.76 -7.76
N MET A 48 13.12 -3.33 -6.63
CA MET A 48 11.71 -2.99 -6.52
C MET A 48 11.51 -1.73 -5.68
N THR A 49 10.44 -0.99 -5.96
CA THR A 49 9.97 0.09 -5.11
C THR A 49 8.69 -0.33 -4.40
N PHE A 50 8.54 0.18 -3.18
CA PHE A 50 7.30 0.15 -2.42
C PHE A 50 6.93 1.59 -2.10
N GLU A 51 5.72 1.98 -2.47
CA GLU A 51 5.15 3.28 -2.17
C GLU A 51 3.86 3.06 -1.39
N SER A 52 3.70 3.78 -0.28
CA SER A 52 2.47 3.77 0.50
C SER A 52 1.88 5.17 0.57
N TYR A 53 0.57 5.24 0.38
CA TYR A 53 -0.23 6.45 0.38
C TYR A 53 -1.35 6.28 1.39
N GLU A 54 -1.53 7.29 2.23
CA GLU A 54 -2.76 7.43 3.02
C GLU A 54 -3.80 8.11 2.14
N MET A 55 -4.98 7.52 2.04
CA MET A 55 -6.10 8.12 1.33
C MET A 55 -6.93 8.95 2.29
N ASP A 56 -7.20 10.19 1.92
CA ASP A 56 -8.19 10.99 2.64
C ASP A 56 -9.62 10.62 2.18
N GLY A 57 -10.61 11.03 2.96
CA GLY A 57 -12.03 10.76 2.67
C GLY A 57 -12.56 11.43 1.39
N ASP A 58 -11.81 12.38 0.84
CA ASP A 58 -12.18 13.17 -0.35
C ASP A 58 -11.50 12.66 -1.63
N GLY A 59 -10.75 11.55 -1.55
CA GLY A 59 -10.07 10.91 -2.66
C GLY A 59 -8.68 11.47 -2.97
N GLY A 60 -8.17 12.36 -2.14
CA GLY A 60 -6.79 12.79 -2.14
C GLY A 60 -5.86 11.71 -1.59
N GLU A 61 -4.64 11.69 -2.12
CA GLU A 61 -3.61 10.73 -1.75
C GLU A 61 -2.40 11.44 -1.18
N ARG A 62 -2.05 11.14 0.07
CA ARG A 62 -0.83 11.61 0.69
C ARG A 62 0.20 10.50 0.70
N ARG A 63 1.27 10.64 -0.07
CA ARG A 63 2.39 9.70 -0.06
C ARG A 63 3.08 9.74 1.31
N MET A 64 3.07 8.61 2.00
CA MET A 64 3.61 8.46 3.35
C MET A 64 5.02 7.89 3.34
N VAL A 65 5.24 6.89 2.49
CA VAL A 65 6.48 6.11 2.49
C VAL A 65 6.89 5.78 1.06
N VAL A 66 8.19 5.89 0.79
CA VAL A 66 8.83 5.28 -0.39
C VAL A 66 10.04 4.50 0.08
N ILE A 67 10.11 3.23 -0.28
CA ILE A 67 11.26 2.37 -0.01
C ILE A 67 11.73 1.77 -1.33
N THR A 68 13.03 1.86 -1.58
CA THR A 68 13.69 1.19 -2.68
C THR A 68 14.45 0.00 -2.14
N TYR A 69 14.16 -1.19 -2.68
CA TYR A 69 14.82 -2.43 -2.33
C TYR A 69 15.75 -2.86 -3.45
N ALA A 70 16.88 -3.43 -3.05
CA ALA A 70 17.77 -4.19 -3.92
C ALA A 70 17.99 -5.58 -3.33
N ARG A 71 17.90 -6.62 -4.16
CA ARG A 71 18.14 -8.02 -3.74
C ARG A 71 19.60 -8.15 -3.31
N LYS A 72 19.82 -8.69 -2.11
CA LYS A 72 21.18 -9.06 -1.67
C LYS A 72 21.68 -10.22 -2.54
N LYS A 73 22.92 -10.07 -3.03
CA LYS A 73 23.66 -11.10 -3.77
C LYS A 73 24.18 -12.16 -2.82
#